data_AF-A0A9W2YHV4-F1
#
_entry.id   AF-A0A9W2YHV4-F1
#
_cell.length_a   1.000
_cell.length_b   1.000
_cell.length_c   1.000
_cell.angle_alpha   90.00
_cell.angle_beta   90.00
_cell.angle_gamma   90.00
#
_symmetry.space_group_name_H-M   'P 1'
#
loop_
_entity.id
_entity.type
_entity.pdbx_description
1 polymer ?
#
loop_
_entity_poly.entity_id
_entity_poly.type
_entity_poly.pdbx_seq_one_letter_code
_entity_poly.pdbx_strand_id
1 'polypeptide(L)'
;MLLHQTTEHEKRSKAQVMLESPGGLDRADKEPSPRILNSHNVIAHLPQELIAKKTKIIHVIRNPKDALVSLYWHSKTIAGDDLSFSALLEAVMGDNLNWPSQFDYLQQISEFEDTHPGHPIKHVYYEEMKKDCVKTIKELAEFLNVPASDEFYRNVTSACSFERMTKIEEEHGKQYPEEIDAAMKQMNKEFKIFRKGTIGDWRNHFTVAQNERFEEYITAETTNKQLKFKFIYE
;
A
#
# COMPACT_ATOMS: atom_id res chain seq x y z
N MET A 1 6.18 -15.31 3.61
CA MET A 1 7.64 -15.49 3.82
C MET A 1 8.01 -15.47 5.30
N LEU A 2 8.05 -14.33 6.00
CA LEU A 2 8.53 -14.25 7.40
C LEU A 2 7.82 -15.20 8.38
N LEU A 3 6.48 -15.19 8.40
CA LEU A 3 5.69 -16.04 9.31
C LEU A 3 5.85 -17.54 9.02
N HIS A 4 6.25 -17.92 7.81
CA HIS A 4 6.42 -19.30 7.38
C HIS A 4 7.88 -19.71 7.26
N GLN A 5 8.83 -18.81 7.60
CA GLN A 5 10.27 -19.05 7.51
C GLN A 5 10.71 -19.64 6.15
N THR A 6 10.12 -19.09 5.07
CA THR A 6 10.37 -19.51 3.68
C THR A 6 10.60 -18.29 2.80
N THR A 7 11.27 -18.50 1.66
CA THR A 7 11.45 -17.53 0.58
C THR A 7 10.53 -17.80 -0.61
N GLU A 8 9.64 -18.78 -0.48
CA GLU A 8 8.59 -19.02 -1.48
C GLU A 8 7.54 -17.89 -1.44
N HIS A 9 7.12 -17.48 -2.63
CA HIS A 9 6.07 -16.48 -2.78
C HIS A 9 4.71 -17.05 -2.36
N GLU A 10 3.90 -16.19 -1.77
CA GLU A 10 2.52 -16.48 -1.46
C GLU A 10 1.78 -16.81 -2.77
N LYS A 11 1.04 -17.92 -2.76
CA LYS A 11 0.26 -18.37 -3.93
C LYS A 11 -1.01 -17.56 -4.08
N ARG A 12 -1.55 -17.04 -2.98
CA ARG A 12 -2.71 -16.14 -3.00
C ARG A 12 -2.31 -14.77 -3.56
N SER A 13 -3.16 -14.23 -4.41
CA SER A 13 -3.07 -12.84 -4.85
C SER A 13 -3.33 -11.84 -3.72
N LYS A 14 -2.82 -10.61 -3.89
CA LYS A 14 -3.15 -9.49 -2.99
C LYS A 14 -4.66 -9.30 -2.84
N ALA A 15 -5.42 -9.44 -3.92
CA ALA A 15 -6.87 -9.23 -3.91
C ALA A 15 -7.63 -10.33 -3.15
N GLN A 16 -7.13 -11.57 -3.10
CA GLN A 16 -7.77 -12.65 -2.34
C GLN A 16 -7.74 -12.42 -0.83
N VAL A 17 -6.70 -11.74 -0.33
CA VAL A 17 -6.52 -11.44 1.10
C VAL A 17 -6.83 -9.96 1.43
N MET A 18 -7.52 -9.25 0.52
CA MET A 18 -7.93 -7.87 0.69
C MET A 18 -9.35 -7.78 1.26
N LEU A 19 -9.55 -7.08 2.37
CA LEU A 19 -10.83 -7.05 3.07
C LEU A 19 -11.95 -6.38 2.26
N GLU A 20 -11.62 -5.31 1.53
CA GLU A 20 -12.56 -4.52 0.72
C GLU A 20 -12.87 -5.13 -0.65
N SER A 21 -12.21 -6.23 -1.02
CA SER A 21 -12.54 -6.94 -2.26
C SER A 21 -13.92 -7.61 -2.16
N PRO A 22 -14.65 -7.81 -3.27
CA PRO A 22 -15.92 -8.54 -3.27
C PRO A 22 -15.80 -9.91 -2.60
N GLY A 23 -16.60 -10.19 -1.55
CA GLY A 23 -16.51 -11.41 -0.74
C GLY A 23 -15.26 -11.51 0.17
N GLY A 24 -14.53 -10.40 0.38
CA GLY A 24 -13.29 -10.35 1.14
C GLY A 24 -13.45 -10.75 2.62
N LEU A 25 -14.53 -10.29 3.27
CA LEU A 25 -14.85 -10.67 4.65
C LEU A 25 -15.14 -12.17 4.79
N ASP A 26 -15.98 -12.74 3.91
CA ASP A 26 -16.30 -14.17 3.93
C ASP A 26 -15.06 -15.05 3.69
N ARG A 27 -14.13 -14.59 2.84
CA ARG A 27 -12.83 -15.26 2.65
C ARG A 27 -11.97 -15.15 3.90
N ALA A 28 -11.88 -13.97 4.49
CA ALA A 28 -11.10 -13.74 5.71
C ALA A 28 -11.60 -14.59 6.89
N ASP A 29 -12.91 -14.83 7.00
CA ASP A 29 -13.48 -15.68 8.05
C ASP A 29 -13.14 -17.16 7.90
N LYS A 30 -13.00 -17.64 6.66
CA LYS A 30 -12.62 -19.02 6.35
C LYS A 30 -11.10 -19.25 6.39
N GLU A 31 -10.30 -18.18 6.43
CA GLU A 31 -8.85 -18.25 6.44
C GLU A 31 -8.32 -18.84 7.76
N PRO A 32 -7.44 -19.86 7.73
CA PRO A 32 -6.81 -20.41 8.93
C PRO A 32 -5.89 -19.37 9.59
N SER A 33 -5.68 -19.53 10.91
CA SER A 33 -4.69 -18.73 11.62
C SER A 33 -3.26 -19.29 11.42
N PRO A 34 -2.21 -18.43 11.39
CA PRO A 34 -2.26 -16.97 11.44
C PRO A 34 -2.71 -16.35 10.10
N ARG A 35 -3.67 -15.42 10.16
CA ARG A 35 -4.20 -14.72 8.97
C ARG A 35 -3.28 -13.56 8.59
N ILE A 36 -3.00 -13.44 7.29
CA ILE A 36 -2.31 -12.28 6.70
C ILE A 36 -3.31 -11.63 5.77
N LEU A 37 -3.80 -10.45 6.16
CA LEU A 37 -4.82 -9.70 5.43
C LEU A 37 -4.26 -8.32 5.08
N ASN A 38 -4.80 -7.71 4.02
CA ASN A 38 -4.50 -6.32 3.67
C ASN A 38 -5.79 -5.52 3.48
N SER A 39 -5.67 -4.20 3.60
CA SER A 39 -6.77 -3.27 3.39
C SER A 39 -6.25 -1.88 3.09
N HIS A 40 -6.96 -1.14 2.23
CA HIS A 40 -6.80 0.32 2.06
C HIS A 40 -7.92 1.11 2.77
N ASN A 41 -8.90 0.44 3.40
CA ASN A 41 -9.90 1.11 4.22
C ASN A 41 -9.27 1.79 5.43
N VAL A 42 -9.80 2.96 5.76
CA VAL A 42 -9.48 3.65 7.00
C VAL A 42 -9.80 2.78 8.22
N ILE A 43 -9.05 2.98 9.31
CA ILE A 43 -9.11 2.08 10.48
C ILE A 43 -10.49 2.02 11.13
N ALA A 44 -11.29 3.09 11.02
CA ALA A 44 -12.67 3.12 11.50
C ALA A 44 -13.60 2.12 10.77
N HIS A 45 -13.24 1.70 9.56
CA HIS A 45 -14.00 0.72 8.76
C HIS A 45 -13.44 -0.71 8.87
N LEU A 46 -12.40 -0.93 9.68
CA LEU A 46 -11.85 -2.26 9.91
C LEU A 46 -12.62 -3.00 11.02
N PRO A 47 -12.59 -4.35 11.02
CA PRO A 47 -13.25 -5.14 12.05
C PRO A 47 -12.75 -4.79 13.47
N GLN A 48 -13.67 -4.64 14.42
CA GLN A 48 -13.35 -4.28 15.81
C GLN A 48 -12.53 -5.37 16.52
N GLU A 49 -12.54 -6.60 16.01
CA GLU A 49 -11.69 -7.70 16.43
C GLU A 49 -10.20 -7.35 16.33
N LEU A 50 -9.81 -6.45 15.44
CA LEU A 50 -8.44 -5.94 15.34
C LEU A 50 -8.01 -5.35 16.69
N ILE A 51 -8.87 -4.52 17.30
CA ILE A 51 -8.65 -3.91 18.62
C ILE A 51 -8.70 -4.98 19.70
N ALA A 52 -9.77 -5.77 19.74
CA ALA A 52 -10.02 -6.75 20.79
C ALA A 52 -8.90 -7.82 20.87
N LYS A 53 -8.37 -8.26 19.73
CA LYS A 53 -7.32 -9.28 19.62
C LYS A 53 -5.91 -8.71 19.57
N LYS A 54 -5.75 -7.38 19.66
CA LYS A 54 -4.45 -6.68 19.50
C LYS A 54 -3.71 -7.15 18.24
N THR A 55 -4.43 -7.23 17.11
CA THR A 55 -3.87 -7.66 15.84
C THR A 55 -2.74 -6.72 15.42
N LYS A 56 -1.59 -7.27 15.05
CA LYS A 56 -0.43 -6.48 14.59
C LYS A 56 -0.76 -5.77 13.28
N ILE A 57 -0.53 -4.46 13.22
CA ILE A 57 -0.71 -3.65 12.01
C ILE A 57 0.65 -3.27 11.43
N ILE A 58 0.85 -3.53 10.14
CA ILE A 58 1.96 -2.96 9.37
C ILE A 58 1.36 -1.85 8.50
N HIS A 59 1.71 -0.61 8.78
CA HIS A 59 1.19 0.57 8.08
C HIS A 59 2.26 1.12 7.15
N VAL A 60 1.99 1.09 5.84
CA VAL A 60 2.92 1.56 4.82
C VAL A 60 2.63 3.01 4.46
N ILE A 61 3.63 3.86 4.54
CA ILE A 61 3.55 5.30 4.25
C ILE A 61 4.44 5.58 3.04
N ARG A 62 3.98 6.43 2.13
CA ARG A 62 4.75 6.86 0.96
C ARG A 62 4.58 8.36 0.77
N ASN A 63 5.57 9.03 0.19
CA ASN A 63 5.43 10.43 -0.13
C ASN A 63 4.22 10.68 -1.07
N PRO A 64 3.44 11.75 -0.82
CA PRO A 64 2.18 11.99 -1.53
C PRO A 64 2.37 12.25 -3.03
N LYS A 65 3.54 12.78 -3.44
CA LYS A 65 3.84 13.08 -4.85
C LYS A 65 4.00 11.80 -5.68
N ASP A 66 4.82 10.86 -5.23
CA ASP A 66 4.93 9.55 -5.89
C ASP A 66 3.68 8.68 -5.70
N ALA A 67 3.01 8.78 -4.55
CA ALA A 67 1.75 8.09 -4.32
C ALA A 67 0.69 8.51 -5.35
N LEU A 68 0.56 9.83 -5.61
CA LEU A 68 -0.34 10.35 -6.63
C LEU A 68 0.00 9.88 -8.04
N VAL A 69 1.28 9.89 -8.42
CA VAL A 69 1.71 9.34 -9.72
C VAL A 69 1.39 7.85 -9.82
N SER A 70 1.60 7.09 -8.74
CA SER A 70 1.26 5.68 -8.70
C SER A 70 -0.25 5.47 -8.86
N LEU A 71 -1.07 6.27 -8.19
CA LEU A 71 -2.53 6.24 -8.30
C LEU A 71 -3.00 6.63 -9.71
N TYR A 72 -2.35 7.61 -10.34
CA TYR A 72 -2.64 8.00 -11.73
C TYR A 72 -2.48 6.82 -12.67
N TRP A 73 -1.31 6.17 -12.65
CA TRP A 73 -1.06 5.05 -13.53
C TRP A 73 -1.95 3.84 -13.21
N HIS A 74 -2.21 3.59 -11.93
CA HIS A 74 -3.14 2.57 -11.48
C HIS A 74 -4.56 2.83 -12.02
N SER A 75 -5.08 4.05 -11.84
CA SER A 75 -6.42 4.44 -12.29
C SER A 75 -6.52 4.49 -13.81
N LYS A 76 -5.44 4.89 -14.50
CA LYS A 76 -5.39 4.93 -15.96
C LYS A 76 -5.58 3.54 -16.58
N THR A 77 -5.17 2.48 -15.91
CA THR A 77 -5.47 1.11 -16.38
C THR A 77 -6.95 0.78 -16.42
N ILE A 78 -7.78 1.45 -15.60
CA ILE A 78 -9.24 1.25 -15.57
C ILE A 78 -9.96 2.34 -16.38
N ALA A 79 -9.54 3.59 -16.27
CA ALA A 79 -10.19 4.72 -16.94
C ALA A 79 -9.81 4.84 -18.43
N GLY A 80 -8.66 4.30 -18.86
CA GLY A 80 -8.16 4.49 -20.23
C GLY A 80 -7.49 5.86 -20.43
N ASP A 81 -7.30 6.25 -21.68
CA ASP A 81 -6.55 7.47 -22.05
C ASP A 81 -7.28 8.78 -21.75
N ASP A 82 -8.57 8.73 -21.42
CA ASP A 82 -9.36 9.92 -21.07
C ASP A 82 -8.95 10.52 -19.71
N LEU A 83 -8.33 9.73 -18.82
CA LEU A 83 -7.83 10.24 -17.56
C LEU A 83 -6.48 10.95 -17.78
N SER A 84 -6.48 12.26 -17.59
CA SER A 84 -5.25 13.06 -17.52
C SER A 84 -4.70 13.16 -16.10
N PHE A 85 -3.39 13.32 -15.98
CA PHE A 85 -2.73 13.52 -14.68
C PHE A 85 -3.25 14.78 -13.98
N SER A 86 -3.41 15.87 -14.73
CA SER A 86 -3.96 17.13 -14.21
C SER A 86 -5.36 16.95 -13.64
N ALA A 87 -6.25 16.23 -14.34
CA ALA A 87 -7.61 16.01 -13.84
C ALA A 87 -7.62 15.22 -12.53
N LEU A 88 -6.78 14.20 -12.40
CA LEU A 88 -6.67 13.44 -11.14
C LEU A 88 -6.08 14.31 -10.02
N LEU A 89 -5.06 15.11 -10.29
CA LEU A 89 -4.46 16.02 -9.33
C LEU A 89 -5.50 17.01 -8.78
N GLU A 90 -6.31 17.62 -9.64
CA GLU A 90 -7.40 18.50 -9.21
C GLU A 90 -8.48 17.77 -8.40
N ALA A 91 -8.84 16.55 -8.80
CA ALA A 91 -9.82 15.75 -8.07
C ALA A 91 -9.33 15.42 -6.64
N VAL A 92 -8.04 15.11 -6.49
CA VAL A 92 -7.41 14.83 -5.19
C VAL A 92 -7.36 16.07 -4.31
N MET A 93 -6.96 17.23 -4.84
CA MET A 93 -6.88 18.46 -4.05
C MET A 93 -8.26 19.06 -3.74
N GLY A 94 -9.27 18.79 -4.57
CA GLY A 94 -10.63 19.28 -4.40
C GLY A 94 -11.56 18.37 -3.61
N ASP A 95 -11.03 17.30 -3.00
CA ASP A 95 -11.79 16.27 -2.26
C ASP A 95 -12.95 15.65 -3.08
N ASN A 96 -12.74 15.50 -4.38
CA ASN A 96 -13.73 14.94 -5.31
C ASN A 96 -13.51 13.44 -5.57
N LEU A 97 -12.99 12.72 -4.57
CA LEU A 97 -12.76 11.29 -4.63
C LEU A 97 -13.85 10.56 -3.85
N ASN A 98 -14.27 9.39 -4.34
CA ASN A 98 -15.23 8.53 -3.63
C ASN A 98 -14.61 7.79 -2.43
N TRP A 99 -13.36 8.10 -2.08
CA TRP A 99 -12.60 7.47 -1.01
C TRP A 99 -11.78 8.52 -0.25
N PRO A 100 -11.44 8.25 1.04
CA PRO A 100 -10.66 9.17 1.86
C PRO A 100 -9.32 9.53 1.21
N SER A 101 -8.87 10.77 1.41
CA SER A 101 -7.54 11.18 0.98
C SER A 101 -6.46 10.45 1.78
N GLN A 102 -5.23 10.47 1.28
CA GLN A 102 -4.08 9.97 2.03
C GLN A 102 -3.96 10.66 3.40
N PHE A 103 -4.28 11.96 3.48
CA PHE A 103 -4.15 12.73 4.71
C PHE A 103 -5.24 12.36 5.73
N ASP A 104 -6.46 12.05 5.27
CA ASP A 104 -7.52 11.54 6.14
C ASP A 104 -7.14 10.16 6.71
N TYR A 105 -6.51 9.31 5.90
CA TYR A 105 -6.01 8.01 6.36
C TYR A 105 -4.94 8.19 7.45
N LEU A 106 -3.97 9.08 7.22
CA LEU A 106 -2.91 9.38 8.18
C LEU A 106 -3.44 10.04 9.45
N GLN A 107 -4.47 10.88 9.35
CA GLN A 107 -5.12 11.45 10.52
C GLN A 107 -5.77 10.35 11.36
N GLN A 108 -6.58 9.48 10.74
CA GLN A 108 -7.32 8.45 11.47
C GLN A 108 -6.39 7.44 12.15
N ILE A 109 -5.27 7.06 11.54
CA ILE A 109 -4.30 6.19 12.21
C ILE A 109 -3.60 6.91 13.37
N SER A 110 -3.37 8.23 13.28
CA SER A 110 -2.81 9.03 14.39
C SER A 110 -3.77 9.11 15.57
N GLU A 111 -5.06 9.36 15.30
CA GLU A 111 -6.12 9.39 16.30
C GLU A 111 -6.34 8.01 16.93
N PHE A 112 -6.21 6.95 16.12
CA PHE A 112 -6.25 5.58 16.62
C PHE A 112 -5.11 5.28 17.60
N GLU A 113 -3.88 5.70 17.29
CA GLU A 113 -2.74 5.52 18.20
C GLU A 113 -2.93 6.27 19.52
N ASP A 114 -3.51 7.48 19.48
CA ASP A 114 -3.79 8.28 20.68
C ASP A 114 -4.88 7.65 21.55
N THR A 115 -5.91 7.08 20.92
CA THR A 115 -7.05 6.47 21.61
C THR A 115 -6.81 5.02 22.04
N HIS A 116 -5.84 4.34 21.42
CA HIS A 116 -5.48 2.94 21.70
C HIS A 116 -3.99 2.80 22.03
N PRO A 117 -3.51 3.45 23.10
CA PRO A 117 -2.11 3.40 23.47
C PRO A 117 -1.64 1.95 23.65
N GLY A 118 -0.51 1.61 23.04
CA GLY A 118 0.07 0.26 23.07
C GLY A 118 -0.58 -0.76 22.13
N HIS A 119 -1.45 -0.35 21.19
CA HIS A 119 -1.80 -1.22 20.07
C HIS A 119 -0.56 -1.48 19.19
N PRO A 120 -0.27 -2.72 18.78
CA PRO A 120 0.96 -3.02 18.03
C PRO A 120 0.85 -2.54 16.58
N ILE A 121 1.46 -1.38 16.29
CA ILE A 121 1.54 -0.79 14.94
C ILE A 121 3.01 -0.59 14.58
N LYS A 122 3.41 -1.02 13.38
CA LYS A 122 4.72 -0.74 12.79
C LYS A 122 4.52 0.08 11.53
N HIS A 123 4.98 1.33 11.57
CA HIS A 123 5.06 2.19 10.40
C HIS A 123 6.27 1.80 9.55
N VAL A 124 6.06 1.71 8.24
CA VAL A 124 7.09 1.43 7.24
C VAL A 124 7.01 2.50 6.16
N TYR A 125 8.02 3.35 6.07
CA TYR A 125 8.13 4.30 4.97
C TYR A 125 8.66 3.58 3.73
N TYR A 126 7.96 3.69 2.61
CA TYR A 126 8.32 3.07 1.34
C TYR A 126 9.73 3.46 0.91
N GLU A 127 10.10 4.72 1.14
CA GLU A 127 11.40 5.27 0.78
C GLU A 127 12.54 4.68 1.62
N GLU A 128 12.37 4.58 2.94
CA GLU A 128 13.35 3.93 3.82
C GLU A 128 13.47 2.44 3.52
N MET A 129 12.34 1.78 3.29
CA MET A 129 12.30 0.38 2.89
C MET A 129 13.09 0.15 1.60
N LYS A 130 12.91 1.01 0.61
CA LYS A 130 13.64 0.92 -0.65
C LYS A 130 15.13 1.19 -0.50
N LYS A 131 15.53 2.06 0.44
CA LYS A 131 16.93 2.36 0.74
C LYS A 131 17.64 1.22 1.45
N ASP A 132 16.96 0.53 2.37
CA ASP A 132 17.49 -0.64 3.07
C ASP A 132 16.39 -1.69 3.35
N CYS A 133 16.17 -2.55 2.37
CA CYS A 133 15.18 -3.62 2.45
C CYS A 133 15.53 -4.66 3.54
N VAL A 134 16.81 -4.98 3.72
CA VAL A 134 17.26 -6.01 4.67
C VAL A 134 16.97 -5.57 6.09
N LYS A 135 17.34 -4.32 6.43
CA LYS A 135 17.00 -3.71 7.73
C LYS A 135 15.49 -3.72 7.96
N THR A 136 14.70 -3.30 6.98
CA THR A 136 13.24 -3.25 7.09
C THR A 136 12.64 -4.63 7.34
N ILE A 137 13.11 -5.66 6.61
CA ILE A 137 12.67 -7.04 6.79
C ILE A 137 13.03 -7.56 8.19
N LYS A 138 14.22 -7.23 8.70
CA LYS A 138 14.63 -7.59 10.06
C LYS A 138 13.74 -6.95 11.11
N GLU A 139 13.47 -5.66 11.00
CA GLU A 139 12.55 -4.96 11.91
C GLU A 139 11.12 -5.50 11.85
N LEU A 140 10.66 -5.91 10.66
CA LEU A 140 9.37 -6.60 10.52
C LEU A 140 9.37 -7.98 11.18
N ALA A 141 10.45 -8.74 11.06
CA ALA A 141 10.59 -10.04 11.72
C ALA A 141 10.57 -9.91 13.25
N GLU A 142 11.27 -8.91 13.78
CA GLU A 142 11.26 -8.56 15.21
C GLU A 142 9.85 -8.15 15.66
N PHE A 143 9.20 -7.24 14.94
CA PHE A 143 7.82 -6.82 15.22
C PHE A 143 6.83 -8.00 15.20
N LEU A 144 7.01 -8.93 14.28
CA LEU A 144 6.18 -10.13 14.14
C LEU A 144 6.54 -11.25 15.15
N ASN A 145 7.62 -11.09 15.93
CA ASN A 145 8.17 -12.11 16.85
C ASN A 145 8.62 -13.40 16.15
N VAL A 146 9.20 -13.28 14.97
CA VAL A 146 9.71 -14.41 14.16
C VAL A 146 11.15 -14.16 13.69
N PRO A 147 12.10 -13.96 14.62
CA PRO A 147 13.48 -13.67 14.27
C PRO A 147 14.10 -14.83 13.46
N ALA A 148 14.96 -14.47 12.52
CA ALA A 148 15.68 -15.38 11.63
C ALA A 148 17.12 -14.92 11.43
N SER A 149 17.89 -15.68 10.65
CA SER A 149 19.28 -15.34 10.35
C SER A 149 19.39 -14.18 9.35
N ASP A 150 20.52 -13.46 9.39
CA ASP A 150 20.81 -12.40 8.41
C ASP A 150 20.84 -12.94 6.97
N GLU A 151 21.24 -14.21 6.78
CA GLU A 151 21.17 -14.89 5.49
C GLU A 151 19.72 -15.04 5.02
N PHE A 152 18.82 -15.47 5.90
CA PHE A 152 17.41 -15.57 5.58
C PHE A 152 16.82 -14.20 5.19
N TYR A 153 17.14 -13.13 5.92
CA TYR A 153 16.69 -11.78 5.58
C TYR A 153 17.17 -11.31 4.20
N ARG A 154 18.43 -11.61 3.83
CA ARG A 154 18.94 -11.34 2.49
C ARG A 154 18.21 -12.14 1.42
N ASN A 155 17.90 -13.41 1.69
CA ASN A 155 17.19 -14.26 0.74
C ASN A 155 15.73 -13.80 0.54
N VAL A 156 15.03 -13.41 1.61
CA VAL A 156 13.70 -12.78 1.54
C VAL A 156 13.76 -11.46 0.76
N THR A 157 14.78 -10.64 1.00
CA THR A 157 14.99 -9.39 0.25
C THR A 157 15.13 -9.64 -1.25
N SER A 158 15.92 -10.64 -1.63
CA SER A 158 16.11 -11.04 -3.03
C SER A 158 14.80 -11.55 -3.67
N ALA A 159 14.05 -12.39 -2.95
CA ALA A 159 12.76 -12.90 -3.40
C ALA A 159 11.73 -11.77 -3.59
N CYS A 160 11.70 -10.78 -2.69
CA CYS A 160 10.82 -9.62 -2.76
C CYS A 160 11.36 -8.46 -3.63
N SER A 161 12.45 -8.65 -4.37
CA SER A 161 12.99 -7.61 -5.25
C SER A 161 11.99 -7.22 -6.33
N PHE A 162 12.03 -5.96 -6.77
CA PHE A 162 11.08 -5.45 -7.75
C PHE A 162 11.16 -6.23 -9.08
N GLU A 163 12.38 -6.55 -9.49
CA GLU A 163 12.69 -7.35 -10.67
C GLU A 163 12.10 -8.76 -10.54
N ARG A 164 12.29 -9.41 -9.40
CA ARG A 164 11.75 -10.77 -9.17
C ARG A 164 10.22 -10.77 -9.15
N MET A 165 9.60 -9.82 -8.46
CA MET A 165 8.14 -9.73 -8.40
C MET A 165 7.50 -9.40 -9.74
N THR A 166 8.12 -8.52 -10.54
CA THR A 166 7.65 -8.20 -11.89
C THR A 166 7.70 -9.43 -12.78
N LYS A 167 8.82 -10.16 -12.75
CA LYS A 167 8.96 -11.42 -13.51
C LYS A 167 7.93 -12.47 -13.10
N ILE A 168 7.60 -12.59 -11.82
CA ILE A 168 6.55 -13.51 -11.35
C ILE A 168 5.17 -13.11 -11.90
N GLU A 169 4.84 -11.81 -11.91
CA GLU A 169 3.58 -11.32 -12.51
C GLU A 169 3.51 -11.62 -14.01
N GLU A 170 4.63 -11.50 -14.74
CA GLU A 170 4.72 -11.83 -16.16
C GLU A 170 4.59 -13.34 -16.44
N GLU A 171 5.24 -14.18 -15.63
CA GLU A 171 5.27 -15.64 -15.80
C GLU A 171 3.95 -16.32 -15.44
N HIS A 172 3.31 -15.86 -14.36
CA HIS A 172 2.10 -16.51 -13.81
C HIS A 172 0.81 -15.76 -14.16
N GLY A 173 0.94 -14.60 -14.80
CA GLY A 173 -0.17 -13.69 -15.01
C GLY A 173 -0.74 -13.16 -13.70
N LYS A 174 -1.81 -12.39 -13.83
CA LYS A 174 -2.50 -11.82 -12.68
C LYS A 174 -3.52 -12.79 -12.15
N GLN A 175 -3.43 -13.04 -10.85
CA GLN A 175 -4.49 -13.73 -10.14
C GLN A 175 -5.39 -12.69 -9.48
N TYR A 176 -6.63 -12.65 -9.93
CA TYR A 176 -7.70 -11.92 -9.28
C TYR A 176 -8.76 -12.93 -8.81
N PRO A 177 -9.57 -12.59 -7.79
CA PRO A 177 -10.84 -13.27 -7.60
C PRO A 177 -11.62 -13.35 -8.92
N GLU A 178 -12.30 -14.47 -9.19
CA GLU A 178 -12.98 -14.76 -10.47
C GLU A 178 -13.87 -13.62 -10.95
N GLU A 179 -14.57 -12.97 -10.02
CA GLU A 179 -15.48 -11.85 -10.27
C GLU A 179 -14.74 -10.63 -10.85
N ILE A 180 -13.56 -10.31 -10.31
CA ILE A 180 -12.71 -9.22 -10.80
C ILE A 180 -12.08 -9.61 -12.14
N ASP A 181 -11.58 -10.84 -12.26
CA ASP A 181 -10.99 -11.33 -13.51
C ASP A 181 -12.01 -11.28 -14.67
N ALA A 182 -13.25 -11.68 -14.42
CA ALA A 182 -14.34 -11.61 -15.39
C ALA A 182 -14.63 -10.16 -15.83
N ALA A 183 -14.71 -9.23 -14.87
CA ALA A 183 -14.93 -7.81 -15.17
C ALA A 183 -13.77 -7.22 -16.00
N MET A 184 -12.52 -7.56 -15.66
CA MET A 184 -11.34 -7.09 -16.39
C MET A 184 -11.30 -7.62 -17.83
N LYS A 185 -11.62 -8.90 -18.03
CA LYS A 185 -11.73 -9.52 -19.36
C LYS A 185 -12.79 -8.84 -20.23
N GLN A 186 -13.94 -8.49 -19.66
CA GLN A 186 -14.98 -7.76 -20.39
C GLN A 186 -14.53 -6.37 -20.85
N MET A 187 -13.69 -5.69 -20.07
CA MET A 187 -13.15 -4.38 -20.43
C MET A 187 -12.00 -4.45 -21.43
N ASN A 188 -11.46 -5.63 -21.73
CA ASN A 188 -10.25 -5.83 -22.53
C ASN A 188 -9.06 -4.99 -22.02
N LYS A 189 -8.91 -4.89 -20.69
CA LYS A 189 -7.84 -4.12 -20.05
C LYS A 189 -6.90 -5.04 -19.27
N GLU A 190 -5.60 -4.90 -19.53
CA GLU A 190 -4.56 -5.48 -18.70
C GLU A 190 -4.16 -4.49 -17.62
N PHE A 191 -4.49 -4.83 -16.37
CA PHE A 191 -3.97 -4.10 -15.24
C PHE A 191 -2.45 -4.32 -15.15
N LYS A 192 -1.65 -3.38 -14.67
CA LYS A 192 -0.24 -3.64 -14.27
C LYS A 192 -0.03 -3.21 -12.81
N ILE A 193 0.38 -4.12 -11.92
CA ILE A 193 0.62 -3.75 -10.51
C ILE A 193 2.03 -3.17 -10.38
N PHE A 194 3.00 -3.81 -11.03
CA PHE A 194 4.38 -3.36 -11.06
C PHE A 194 4.59 -2.39 -12.22
N ARG A 195 5.01 -1.16 -11.90
CA ARG A 195 5.22 -0.09 -12.89
C ARG A 195 6.68 0.33 -13.05
N LYS A 196 7.26 0.90 -11.98
CA LYS A 196 8.66 1.35 -11.97
C LYS A 196 9.41 0.98 -10.70
N GLY A 197 8.74 0.97 -9.54
CA GLY A 197 9.39 0.62 -8.27
C GLY A 197 10.45 1.61 -7.81
N THR A 198 10.41 2.86 -8.27
CA THR A 198 11.37 3.93 -7.96
C THR A 198 10.78 4.97 -7.01
N ILE A 199 11.67 5.74 -6.37
CA ILE A 199 11.37 6.96 -5.62
C ILE A 199 11.69 8.16 -6.52
N GLY A 200 10.94 9.25 -6.40
CA GLY A 200 11.22 10.50 -7.09
C GLY A 200 10.68 10.57 -8.53
N ASP A 201 9.92 9.58 -8.98
CA ASP A 201 9.37 9.57 -10.35
C ASP A 201 8.35 10.69 -10.56
N TRP A 202 7.77 11.24 -9.48
CA TRP A 202 6.94 12.44 -9.52
C TRP A 202 7.57 13.60 -10.28
N ARG A 203 8.90 13.76 -10.26
CA ARG A 203 9.60 14.82 -10.99
C ARG A 203 9.42 14.73 -12.51
N ASN A 204 9.09 13.56 -13.04
CA ASN A 204 8.85 13.33 -14.47
C ASN A 204 7.38 13.59 -14.88
N HIS A 205 6.49 13.85 -13.92
CA HIS A 205 5.06 13.92 -14.14
C HIS A 205 4.46 15.28 -13.80
N PHE A 206 4.96 15.93 -12.75
CA PHE A 206 4.50 17.26 -12.37
C PHE A 206 5.17 18.33 -13.23
N THR A 207 4.38 19.31 -13.68
CA THR A 207 4.96 20.62 -14.04
C THR A 207 5.40 21.36 -12.77
N VAL A 208 6.25 22.38 -12.93
CA VAL A 208 6.69 23.22 -11.79
C VAL A 208 5.49 23.79 -11.03
N ALA A 209 4.54 24.40 -11.75
CA ALA A 209 3.35 24.99 -11.16
C ALA A 209 2.44 23.95 -10.46
N GLN A 210 2.30 22.74 -11.02
CA GLN A 210 1.56 21.67 -10.37
C GLN A 210 2.24 21.21 -9.09
N ASN A 211 3.57 21.09 -9.11
CA ASN A 211 4.33 20.68 -7.93
C ASN A 211 4.21 21.70 -6.80
N GLU A 212 4.37 22.99 -7.10
CA GLU A 212 4.27 24.08 -6.12
C GLU A 212 2.88 24.09 -5.47
N ARG A 213 1.82 24.06 -6.27
CA ARG A 213 0.44 24.03 -5.75
C ARG A 213 0.15 22.78 -4.92
N PHE A 214 0.63 21.62 -5.36
CA PHE A 214 0.42 20.39 -4.60
C PHE A 214 1.23 20.39 -3.29
N GLU A 215 2.39 21.03 -3.26
CA GLU A 215 3.19 21.19 -2.05
C GLU A 215 2.52 22.12 -1.03
N GLU A 216 1.88 23.20 -1.47
CA GLU A 216 1.02 24.03 -0.63
C GLU A 216 -0.14 23.22 -0.06
N TYR A 217 -0.81 22.41 -0.89
CA TYR A 217 -1.89 21.52 -0.46
C TYR A 217 -1.41 20.50 0.59
N ILE A 218 -0.31 19.77 0.32
CA ILE A 218 0.29 18.82 1.27
C ILE A 218 0.61 19.49 2.60
N THR A 219 1.17 20.71 2.55
CA THR A 219 1.54 21.48 3.74
C THR A 219 0.30 21.87 4.53
N ALA A 220 -0.72 22.42 3.88
CA ALA A 220 -1.99 22.79 4.50
C ALA A 220 -2.66 21.57 5.16
N GLU A 221 -2.77 20.45 4.45
CA GLU A 221 -3.34 19.21 4.97
C GLU A 221 -2.57 18.67 6.19
N THR A 222 -1.24 18.63 6.10
CA THR A 222 -0.38 18.16 7.18
C THR A 222 -0.48 19.05 8.43
N THR A 223 -0.52 20.38 8.24
CA THR A 223 -0.65 21.34 9.33
C THR A 223 -2.05 21.33 9.95
N ASN A 224 -3.11 21.39 9.14
CA ASN A 224 -4.50 21.44 9.61
C ASN A 224 -4.87 20.17 10.40
N LYS A 225 -4.40 19.01 9.92
CA LYS A 225 -4.64 17.72 10.57
C LYS A 225 -3.59 17.37 11.64
N GLN A 226 -2.60 18.23 11.87
CA GLN A 226 -1.52 18.03 12.85
C GLN A 226 -0.84 16.66 12.72
N LEU A 227 -0.58 16.23 11.48
CA LEU A 227 -0.07 14.88 11.22
C LEU A 227 1.32 14.69 11.83
N LYS A 228 1.53 13.53 12.46
CA LYS A 228 2.80 13.16 13.12
C LYS A 228 3.81 12.55 12.13
N PHE A 229 3.41 12.35 10.87
CA PHE A 229 4.21 11.68 9.85
C PHE A 229 5.08 12.65 9.07
N LYS A 230 6.28 12.19 8.67
CA LYS A 230 7.23 12.98 7.90
C LYS A 230 7.52 12.28 6.58
N PHE A 231 7.19 12.92 5.46
CA PHE A 231 7.42 12.35 4.14
C PHE A 231 8.88 12.52 3.70
N ILE A 232 9.37 11.52 2.96
CA ILE A 232 10.72 11.47 2.39
C ILE A 232 10.59 11.62 0.88
N TYR A 233 11.25 12.61 0.28
CA TYR A 233 11.11 12.94 -1.15
C TYR A 233 12.38 12.67 -1.99
N GLU A 234 13.42 12.10 -1.37
CA GLU A 234 14.73 11.84 -1.96
C GLU A 234 14.73 10.65 -2.93
#